data_AF-A0A9D5NHT7-F1
#
_entry.id   AF-A0A9D5NHT7-F1
#
_cell.length_a   1.000
_cell.length_b   1.000
_cell.length_c   1.000
_cell.angle_alpha   90.00
_cell.angle_beta   90.00
_cell.angle_gamma   90.00
#
_symmetry.space_group_name_H-M   'P 1'
#
loop_
_entity.id
_entity.type
_entity.pdbx_description
1 polymer ?
#
loop_
_entity_poly.entity_id
_entity_poly.type
_entity_poly.pdbx_seq_one_letter_code
_entity_poly.pdbx_strand_id
1 'polypeptide(L)'
;MKKDNYEHLKEKLLICKNMSLNEIDVDEIDEISSVKIDRRKSSNERILDFLNGVKNPYIFNINGRIVKMSFSDSEKTADDCLTNVLKNLYR
;
A
#
# COMPACT_ATOMS: atom_id res chain seq x y z
N MET A 1 1.68 4.66 -21.74
CA MET A 1 0.57 5.35 -21.04
C MET A 1 0.46 6.76 -21.59
N LYS A 2 -0.76 7.27 -21.84
CA LYS A 2 -0.95 8.70 -22.13
C LYS A 2 -0.53 9.50 -20.90
N LYS A 3 0.14 10.65 -21.09
CA LYS A 3 0.68 11.50 -20.01
C LYS A 3 -0.36 11.82 -18.93
N ASP A 4 -1.59 12.08 -19.35
CA ASP A 4 -2.71 12.41 -18.47
C ASP A 4 -3.08 11.29 -17.48
N ASN A 5 -2.92 10.02 -17.89
CA ASN A 5 -3.20 8.87 -17.02
C ASN A 5 -2.13 8.71 -15.92
N TYR A 6 -0.89 9.11 -16.20
CA TYR A 6 0.18 9.03 -15.22
C TYR A 6 0.02 10.08 -14.12
N GLU A 7 -0.26 11.34 -14.49
CA GLU A 7 -0.45 12.42 -13.50
C GLU A 7 -1.65 12.15 -12.61
N HIS A 8 -2.77 11.70 -13.18
CA HIS A 8 -3.95 11.32 -12.39
C HIS A 8 -3.66 10.19 -11.39
N LEU A 9 -2.95 9.15 -11.84
CA LEU A 9 -2.56 8.05 -10.95
C LEU A 9 -1.62 8.54 -9.84
N LYS A 10 -0.66 9.40 -10.16
CA LYS A 10 0.28 9.97 -9.19
C LYS A 10 -0.45 10.80 -8.13
N GLU A 11 -1.42 11.62 -8.54
CA GLU A 11 -2.27 12.41 -7.63
C GLU A 11 -3.10 11.50 -6.72
N LYS A 12 -3.78 10.49 -7.27
CA LYS A 12 -4.51 9.48 -6.49
C LYS A 12 -3.62 8.87 -5.41
N LEU A 13 -2.42 8.42 -5.77
CA LEU A 13 -1.51 7.78 -4.83
C LEU A 13 -1.03 8.74 -3.72
N LEU A 14 -0.81 10.01 -4.05
CA LEU A 14 -0.42 11.01 -3.06
C LEU A 14 -1.54 11.26 -2.03
N ILE A 15 -2.78 11.35 -2.49
CA ILE A 15 -3.96 11.48 -1.61
C ILE A 15 -4.10 10.24 -0.73
N CYS A 16 -4.12 9.05 -1.33
CA CYS A 16 -4.26 7.78 -0.61
C CYS A 16 -3.18 7.58 0.45
N LYS A 17 -1.93 7.98 0.18
CA LYS A 17 -0.80 7.87 1.10
C LYS A 17 -0.99 8.73 2.36
N ASN A 18 -1.49 9.95 2.19
CA ASN A 18 -1.57 10.95 3.27
C ASN A 18 -2.88 10.88 4.08
N MET A 19 -3.89 10.18 3.59
CA MET A 19 -5.19 10.03 4.23
C MET A 19 -5.09 9.39 5.62
N SER A 20 -5.77 9.97 6.62
CA SER A 20 -5.85 9.43 7.98
C SER A 20 -6.89 8.32 8.08
N LEU A 21 -6.68 7.35 8.97
CA LEU A 21 -7.67 6.28 9.23
C LEU A 21 -9.00 6.83 9.75
N ASN A 22 -8.99 8.00 10.43
CA ASN A 22 -10.20 8.61 10.96
C ASN A 22 -11.07 9.28 9.89
N GLU A 23 -10.51 9.51 8.70
CA GLU A 23 -11.17 10.22 7.59
C GLU A 23 -11.80 9.25 6.58
N ILE A 24 -11.63 7.94 6.79
CA ILE A 24 -12.01 6.90 5.84
C ILE A 24 -13.25 6.17 6.34
N ASP A 25 -14.24 6.06 5.47
CA ASP A 25 -15.37 5.18 5.70
C ASP A 25 -14.92 3.71 5.61
N VAL A 26 -15.31 2.89 6.58
CA VAL A 26 -14.98 1.47 6.63
C VAL A 26 -15.50 0.74 5.38
N ASP A 27 -16.63 1.18 4.81
CA ASP A 27 -17.20 0.63 3.59
C ASP A 27 -16.37 0.99 2.33
N GLU A 28 -15.51 2.00 2.44
CA GLU A 28 -14.54 2.40 1.40
C GLU A 28 -13.20 1.67 1.50
N ILE A 29 -13.05 0.72 2.43
CA ILE A 29 -11.83 -0.07 2.58
C ILE A 29 -12.00 -1.43 1.93
N ASP A 30 -11.13 -1.76 0.98
CA ASP A 30 -11.15 -3.07 0.34
C ASP A 30 -10.69 -4.15 1.32
N GLU A 31 -11.41 -5.28 1.33
CA GLU A 31 -10.96 -6.51 1.98
C GLU A 31 -9.83 -7.13 1.14
N ILE A 32 -8.65 -7.31 1.74
CA ILE A 32 -7.45 -7.69 0.99
C ILE A 32 -7.60 -9.05 0.28
N SER A 33 -8.35 -9.97 0.89
CA SER A 33 -8.62 -11.28 0.30
C SER A 33 -9.51 -11.24 -0.95
N SER A 34 -10.21 -10.13 -1.17
CA SER A 34 -11.04 -9.90 -2.36
C SER A 34 -10.25 -9.39 -3.57
N VAL A 35 -9.03 -8.86 -3.34
CA VAL A 35 -8.16 -8.30 -4.37
C VAL A 35 -7.58 -9.43 -5.22
N LYS A 36 -7.90 -9.45 -6.52
CA LYS A 36 -7.42 -10.47 -7.46
C LYS A 36 -6.28 -9.95 -8.32
N ILE A 37 -5.21 -10.73 -8.42
CA ILE A 37 -4.05 -10.44 -9.29
C ILE A 37 -3.99 -11.47 -10.41
N ASP A 38 -4.06 -11.03 -11.66
CA ASP A 38 -3.88 -11.91 -12.82
C ASP A 38 -2.40 -12.26 -13.01
N ARG A 39 -2.02 -13.49 -12.65
CA ARG A 39 -0.63 -13.97 -12.74
C ARG A 39 -0.12 -14.15 -14.16
N ARG A 40 -0.99 -14.09 -15.18
CA ARG A 40 -0.61 -14.22 -16.59
C ARG A 40 -0.05 -12.92 -17.16
N LYS A 41 -0.29 -11.78 -16.50
CA LYS A 41 0.20 -10.46 -16.90
C LYS A 41 1.64 -10.23 -16.42
N SER A 42 2.35 -9.33 -17.10
CA SER A 42 3.70 -8.92 -16.68
C SER A 42 3.68 -8.23 -15.31
N SER A 43 4.83 -8.18 -14.63
CA SER A 43 4.93 -7.54 -13.31
C SER A 43 4.38 -6.12 -13.28
N ASN A 44 4.72 -5.29 -14.28
CA ASN A 44 4.28 -3.90 -14.35
C ASN A 44 2.77 -3.78 -14.59
N GLU A 45 2.22 -4.63 -15.46
CA GLU A 45 0.77 -4.64 -15.72
C GLU A 45 -0.01 -5.07 -14.47
N ARG A 46 0.46 -6.09 -13.74
CA ARG A 46 -0.16 -6.50 -12.47
C ARG A 46 -0.18 -5.38 -11.45
N ILE A 47 0.92 -4.63 -11.34
CA ILE A 47 1.01 -3.47 -10.44
C ILE A 47 0.01 -2.40 -10.86
N LEU A 48 -0.02 -2.06 -12.15
CA LEU A 48 -0.96 -1.05 -12.66
C LEU A 48 -2.42 -1.47 -12.46
N ASP A 49 -2.77 -2.72 -12.74
CA ASP A 49 -4.11 -3.24 -12.50
C ASP A 49 -4.49 -3.15 -11.02
N PHE A 50 -3.57 -3.54 -10.13
CA PHE A 50 -3.78 -3.44 -8.68
C PHE A 50 -4.03 -1.98 -8.26
N LEU A 51 -3.15 -1.05 -8.65
CA LEU A 51 -3.26 0.36 -8.25
C LEU A 51 -4.55 1.02 -8.78
N ASN A 52 -5.04 0.58 -9.94
CA ASN A 52 -6.29 1.08 -10.52
C ASN A 52 -7.52 0.39 -9.92
N GLY A 53 -7.44 -0.89 -9.56
CA GLY A 53 -8.56 -1.70 -9.11
C GLY A 53 -8.94 -1.52 -7.64
N VAL A 54 -7.99 -1.11 -6.79
CA VAL A 54 -8.26 -0.85 -5.37
C VAL A 54 -8.63 0.61 -5.10
N LYS A 55 -9.45 0.83 -4.09
CA LYS A 55 -9.85 2.16 -3.59
C LYS A 55 -8.65 2.90 -3.01
N ASN A 56 -7.96 2.28 -2.05
CA ASN A 56 -6.73 2.82 -1.44
C ASN A 56 -5.64 1.73 -1.35
N PRO A 57 -4.52 1.83 -2.08
CA PRO A 57 -3.47 0.81 -2.09
C PRO A 57 -2.63 0.77 -0.80
N TYR A 58 -2.86 1.68 0.16
CA TYR A 58 -2.16 1.75 1.43
C TYR A 58 -3.01 1.26 2.61
N ILE A 59 -4.31 1.02 2.44
CA ILE A 59 -5.23 0.75 3.56
C ILE A 59 -6.15 -0.40 3.17
N PHE A 60 -6.15 -1.45 3.99
CA PHE A 60 -6.94 -2.65 3.74
C PHE A 60 -7.65 -3.13 5.00
N ASN A 61 -8.79 -3.77 4.79
CA ASN A 61 -9.43 -4.60 5.78
C ASN A 61 -8.86 -6.01 5.64
N ILE A 62 -8.46 -6.58 6.77
CA ILE A 62 -7.93 -7.94 6.86
C ILE A 62 -8.75 -8.66 7.92
N ASN A 63 -9.82 -9.34 7.50
CA ASN A 63 -10.71 -10.10 8.39
C ASN A 63 -11.25 -9.26 9.56
N GLY A 64 -11.74 -8.06 9.27
CA GLY A 64 -12.31 -7.12 10.26
C GLY A 64 -11.27 -6.23 10.96
N ARG A 65 -10.01 -6.27 10.54
CA ARG A 65 -8.93 -5.41 11.06
C ARG A 65 -8.46 -4.44 9.98
N ILE A 66 -8.56 -3.15 10.27
CA ILE A 66 -8.05 -2.13 9.36
C ILE A 66 -6.56 -1.97 9.56
N VAL A 67 -5.80 -2.13 8.47
CA VAL A 67 -4.34 -2.03 8.45
C VAL A 67 -3.95 -0.95 7.46
N LYS A 68 -3.20 0.06 7.93
CA LYS A 68 -2.54 1.06 7.10
C LYS A 68 -1.06 0.71 6.94
N MET A 69 -0.58 0.72 5.71
CA MET A 69 0.82 0.58 5.36
C MET A 69 1.44 1.96 5.10
N SER A 70 2.65 2.18 5.58
CA SER A 70 3.40 3.41 5.35
C SER A 70 4.88 3.10 5.26
N PHE A 71 5.58 3.90 4.45
CA PHE A 71 7.00 3.74 4.22
C PHE A 71 7.72 4.94 4.81
N SER A 72 8.73 4.69 5.64
CA SER A 72 9.64 5.72 6.11
C SER A 72 10.44 6.29 4.94
N ASP A 73 10.74 7.58 5.00
CA ASP A 73 11.71 8.21 4.11
C ASP A 73 13.13 7.90 4.60
N SER A 74 13.52 6.63 4.48
CA SER A 74 14.82 6.15 4.91
C SER A 74 15.27 4.96 4.08
N GLU A 75 16.58 4.83 3.89
CA GLU A 75 17.20 3.69 3.21
C GLU A 75 17.22 2.41 4.07
N LYS A 76 16.76 2.46 5.32
CA LYS A 76 16.74 1.30 6.21
C LYS A 76 15.54 0.41 5.88
N THR A 77 15.81 -0.88 5.76
CA THR A 77 14.75 -1.89 5.64
C THR A 77 14.13 -2.19 7.00
N ALA A 78 12.95 -2.83 7.00
CA ALA A 78 12.35 -3.35 8.23
C ALA A 78 13.28 -4.34 8.94
N ASP A 79 14.00 -5.17 8.17
CA ASP A 79 14.96 -6.14 8.68
C ASP A 79 16.17 -5.47 9.34
N ASP A 80 16.69 -4.37 8.76
CA ASP A 80 17.77 -3.58 9.38
C ASP A 80 17.33 -3.03 10.74
N CYS A 81 16.11 -2.49 10.81
CA CYS A 81 15.53 -1.96 12.03
C CYS A 81 15.37 -3.05 13.09
N LEU A 82 14.79 -4.21 12.74
CA LEU A 82 14.62 -5.34 13.65
C LEU A 82 15.96 -5.89 14.13
N THR A 83 16.91 -6.09 13.22
CA THR A 83 18.26 -6.58 13.53
C THR A 83 18.97 -5.64 14.51
N ASN A 84 18.86 -4.33 14.31
CA ASN A 84 19.47 -3.35 15.18
C ASN A 84 18.85 -3.35 16.59
N VAL A 85 17.52 -3.52 16.70
CA VAL A 85 16.84 -3.67 18.00
C VAL A 85 17.33 -4.92 18.72
N LEU A 86 17.36 -6.07 18.04
CA LEU A 86 17.82 -7.33 18.65
C LEU A 86 19.28 -7.25 19.11
N LYS A 87 20.17 -6.69 18.29
CA LYS A 87 21.59 -6.47 18.66
C LYS A 87 21.74 -5.62 19.93
N ASN A 88 20.86 -4.66 20.16
CA ASN A 88 20.91 -3.82 21.35
C ASN A 88 20.34 -4.51 22.59
N LEU A 89 19.35 -5.40 22.43
CA LEU A 89 18.72 -6.12 23.55
C LEU A 89 19.60 -7.25 24.11
N TYR A 90 20.40 -7.89 23.26
CA TYR A 90 21.25 -9.03 23.63
C TYR A 90 22.74 -8.65 23.77
N ARG A 91 23.01 -7.40 24.19
CA ARG A 91 24.37 -6.94 24.52
C ARG A 91 24.83 -7.39 25.89
#